data_AF-A0A671V680-F1
#
_entry.id   AF-A0A671V680-F1
#
_cell.length_a   1.000
_cell.length_b   1.000
_cell.length_c   1.000
_cell.angle_alpha   90.00
_cell.angle_beta   90.00
_cell.angle_gamma   90.00
#
_symmetry.space_group_name_H-M   'P 1'
#
loop_
_entity.id
_entity.type
_entity.pdbx_description
1 polymer ?
#
loop_
_entity_poly.entity_id
_entity_poly.type
_entity_poly.pdbx_seq_one_letter_code
_entity_poly.pdbx_strand_id
1 'polypeptide(L)'
;MNFAAQLFYSSYLSERLERLYSPRPAIKDTEENDPFWQREELRLGPGQPGSSYKCCPVSNGTAGRRPTLIEPERLKDFGEEELLNGDVKVYETKVVGCPEITLMDPPKTRRVSEFRAVPKPQYLRFEDISAAAFRIQTGIQKTPCTYSRLSKQYGMEIYLKKEHLHYTGSVKERGVLYMLSSLTQEQQRKGVIVATDCNFSMAVAHHAVELKIPVFVIMPSCCSSPRLRIYRDYGAMVISYGSTGHDSQNHARHLAKENGYLFLEEDESAAYLAGLGTVGMEIYEQVPKLDAVVVPAAGQYGLLAGTAAAIKHLNSRILVIGIEPEGFPLLLQSLKTDGPIKDIHSIPNKKLYGDLMERSLGVNTFQLAKKLVDRVISVSEEDSLVAMLRFQEFERSTVDTEGAMGLAAILAGQIPELRGKKVAVVVSSANMELELVRQCVERALVLDDRVSKFAVQLGEWPGDMAKLLDVLSREDVRLLDVCHRRQSDKSNLFSAKVECVVETRDKTQSAQLRKTLSERYPSICWLDR
;
A
#
# COMPACT_ATOMS: atom_id res chain seq x y z
N MET A 1 4.27 -43.56 35.47
CA MET A 1 2.90 -43.06 35.74
C MET A 1 2.59 -41.95 34.75
N ASN A 2 1.65 -42.18 33.83
CA ASN A 2 0.67 -41.20 33.34
C ASN A 2 -0.21 -41.85 32.26
N PHE A 3 -0.85 -42.95 32.66
CA PHE A 3 -1.93 -43.61 31.92
C PHE A 3 -3.24 -42.79 31.93
N ALA A 4 -3.32 -41.74 32.77
CA ALA A 4 -4.49 -40.89 32.90
C ALA A 4 -4.69 -39.92 31.72
N ALA A 5 -3.62 -39.48 31.05
CA ALA A 5 -3.73 -38.52 29.95
C ALA A 5 -4.30 -39.13 28.65
N GLN A 6 -4.15 -40.44 28.44
CA GLN A 6 -4.69 -41.13 27.25
C GLN A 6 -6.18 -41.42 27.37
N LEU A 7 -6.73 -41.58 28.58
CA LEU A 7 -8.15 -41.85 28.79
C LEU A 7 -9.04 -40.61 28.54
N PHE A 8 -8.55 -39.41 28.89
CA PHE A 8 -9.29 -38.16 28.65
C PHE A 8 -9.36 -37.75 27.16
N TYR A 9 -8.35 -38.14 26.36
CA TYR A 9 -8.35 -37.84 24.93
C TYR A 9 -9.25 -38.81 24.13
N SER A 10 -9.41 -40.04 24.62
CA SER A 10 -10.26 -41.07 24.01
C SER A 10 -11.75 -40.81 24.22
N SER A 11 -12.18 -40.37 25.40
CA SER A 11 -13.59 -40.07 25.67
C SER A 11 -14.09 -38.84 24.91
N TYR A 12 -13.22 -37.84 24.73
CA TYR A 12 -13.57 -36.59 24.05
C TYR A 12 -13.74 -36.75 22.52
N LEU A 13 -13.06 -37.73 21.92
CA LEU A 13 -13.21 -38.05 20.49
C LEU A 13 -14.43 -38.93 20.21
N SER A 14 -14.79 -39.83 21.13
CA SER A 14 -15.95 -40.72 20.98
C SER A 14 -17.28 -39.97 20.99
N GLU A 15 -17.46 -39.02 21.91
CA GLU A 15 -18.70 -38.21 22.00
C GLU A 15 -18.92 -37.31 20.78
N ARG A 16 -17.85 -36.95 20.05
CA ARG A 16 -17.93 -36.10 18.85
C ARG A 16 -18.23 -36.90 17.58
N LEU A 17 -17.84 -38.16 17.54
CA LEU A 17 -18.09 -39.07 16.42
C LEU A 17 -19.52 -39.61 16.40
N GLU A 18 -20.15 -39.86 17.55
CA GLU A 18 -21.55 -40.32 17.61
C GLU A 18 -22.56 -39.24 17.13
N ARG A 19 -22.23 -37.95 17.33
CA ARG A 19 -23.08 -36.84 16.85
C ARG A 19 -23.01 -36.61 15.34
N LEU A 20 -22.00 -37.15 14.65
CA LEU A 20 -21.82 -36.98 13.20
C LEU A 20 -22.52 -38.06 12.36
N TYR A 21 -22.99 -39.16 12.96
CA TYR A 21 -23.54 -40.32 12.21
C TYR A 21 -24.97 -40.74 12.60
N SER A 22 -25.76 -39.87 13.24
CA SER A 22 -27.17 -40.14 13.50
C SER A 22 -28.06 -39.73 12.30
N PRO A 23 -28.93 -40.60 11.75
CA PRO A 23 -29.75 -40.27 10.59
C PRO A 23 -30.92 -39.35 10.99
N ARG A 24 -31.07 -38.19 10.33
CA ARG A 24 -32.25 -37.32 10.46
C ARG A 24 -33.32 -37.69 9.42
N PRO A 25 -34.62 -37.67 9.76
CA PRO A 25 -35.71 -37.94 8.81
C PRO A 25 -35.97 -36.73 7.90
N ALA A 26 -36.36 -37.02 6.65
CA ALA A 26 -36.55 -36.05 5.58
C ALA A 26 -37.86 -35.25 5.71
N ILE A 27 -37.80 -33.90 5.69
CA ILE A 27 -38.95 -33.03 5.42
C ILE A 27 -38.52 -31.75 4.66
N LYS A 28 -39.07 -31.67 3.43
CA LYS A 28 -39.49 -30.59 2.52
C LYS A 28 -38.89 -29.17 2.57
N ASP A 29 -38.49 -28.72 1.38
CA ASP A 29 -38.12 -27.38 0.94
C ASP A 29 -39.14 -26.29 1.34
N THR A 30 -38.67 -25.26 2.06
CA THR A 30 -38.89 -23.82 1.82
C THR A 30 -38.21 -23.00 2.93
N GLU A 31 -37.48 -21.95 2.53
CA GLU A 31 -36.99 -20.81 3.32
C GLU A 31 -35.82 -21.04 4.31
N GLU A 32 -34.63 -20.54 3.92
CA GLU A 32 -33.41 -20.43 4.73
C GLU A 32 -33.58 -19.40 5.86
N ASN A 33 -33.35 -19.84 7.11
CA ASN A 33 -33.31 -19.01 8.31
C ASN A 33 -31.87 -18.96 8.85
N ASP A 34 -31.31 -17.75 8.95
CA ASP A 34 -29.97 -17.40 9.45
C ASP A 34 -30.01 -17.22 11.00
N PRO A 35 -29.17 -17.92 11.80
CA PRO A 35 -29.27 -17.93 13.25
C PRO A 35 -28.32 -16.91 13.89
N PHE A 36 -28.49 -15.62 13.59
CA PHE A 36 -27.88 -14.54 14.35
C PHE A 36 -28.88 -13.37 14.26
N TRP A 37 -29.51 -13.02 15.39
CA TRP A 37 -30.49 -11.92 15.62
C TRP A 37 -31.89 -12.41 16.02
N GLN A 38 -32.07 -12.76 17.30
CA GLN A 38 -33.36 -12.56 17.96
C GLN A 38 -33.12 -11.97 19.36
N ARG A 39 -33.57 -10.73 19.55
CA ARG A 39 -33.82 -10.14 20.88
C ARG A 39 -35.24 -9.60 20.90
N GLU A 40 -35.93 -9.99 21.96
CA GLU A 40 -37.32 -9.70 22.31
C GLU A 40 -37.69 -8.22 22.23
N GLU A 41 -38.84 -7.95 21.61
CA GLU A 41 -39.58 -6.71 21.74
C GLU A 41 -40.33 -6.69 23.08
N LEU A 42 -39.96 -5.77 23.98
CA LEU A 42 -40.75 -5.41 25.16
C LEU A 42 -41.35 -4.02 24.97
N ARG A 43 -42.69 -3.98 25.01
CA ARG A 43 -43.55 -2.79 24.89
C ARG A 43 -43.28 -1.78 26.00
N LEU A 44 -43.16 -0.51 25.66
CA LEU A 44 -43.13 0.62 26.60
C LEU A 44 -44.56 1.10 26.91
N GLY A 45 -44.85 1.30 28.21
CA GLY A 45 -45.94 2.13 28.72
C GLY A 45 -45.37 3.26 29.61
N PRO A 46 -46.09 4.39 29.82
CA PRO A 46 -45.48 5.61 30.35
C PRO A 46 -45.72 5.83 31.87
N GLY A 47 -44.78 6.52 32.54
CA GLY A 47 -44.98 7.06 33.90
C GLY A 47 -43.73 7.72 34.51
N GLN A 48 -43.84 9.00 34.90
CA GLN A 48 -42.83 9.87 35.55
C GLN A 48 -42.74 9.65 37.11
N PRO A 49 -42.14 10.56 37.94
CA PRO A 49 -40.71 10.78 38.24
C PRO A 49 -40.38 10.77 39.77
N GLY A 50 -39.09 10.73 40.19
CA GLY A 50 -38.72 11.07 41.58
C GLY A 50 -37.29 10.75 42.10
N SER A 51 -36.52 11.81 42.38
CA SER A 51 -35.68 12.11 43.58
C SER A 51 -34.51 11.21 44.09
N SER A 52 -33.34 11.91 44.24
CA SER A 52 -32.33 11.96 45.34
C SER A 52 -31.17 10.95 45.54
N TYR A 53 -29.95 11.48 45.26
CA TYR A 53 -28.67 11.53 46.02
C TYR A 53 -27.85 10.29 46.48
N LYS A 54 -26.56 10.26 46.02
CA LYS A 54 -25.24 9.83 46.61
C LYS A 54 -25.16 8.41 47.25
N CYS A 55 -24.14 7.55 47.05
CA CYS A 55 -22.68 7.73 46.95
C CYS A 55 -21.99 6.47 46.33
N CYS A 56 -20.79 6.59 45.72
CA CYS A 56 -20.01 5.52 45.03
C CYS A 56 -19.40 4.44 45.98
N PRO A 57 -18.92 3.26 45.50
CA PRO A 57 -17.63 3.17 44.77
C PRO A 57 -17.56 2.19 43.57
N VAL A 58 -16.79 2.63 42.56
CA VAL A 58 -15.92 1.91 41.59
C VAL A 58 -16.23 0.43 41.26
N SER A 59 -16.68 0.16 40.03
CA SER A 59 -16.25 -1.01 39.24
C SER A 59 -16.52 -0.86 37.75
N ASN A 60 -15.53 -1.24 36.94
CA ASN A 60 -15.53 -1.68 35.54
C ASN A 60 -16.12 -0.78 34.45
N GLY A 61 -15.21 -0.36 33.56
CA GLY A 61 -15.45 0.48 32.39
C GLY A 61 -16.54 -0.06 31.48
N THR A 62 -17.59 0.75 31.35
CA THR A 62 -18.59 0.63 30.30
C THR A 62 -17.99 1.16 29.00
N ALA A 63 -18.02 0.33 27.95
CA ALA A 63 -17.77 0.76 26.58
C ALA A 63 -18.70 1.93 26.23
N GLY A 64 -18.14 3.14 26.19
CA GLY A 64 -18.87 4.32 25.77
C GLY A 64 -19.31 4.18 24.33
N ARG A 65 -20.64 4.16 24.10
CA ARG A 65 -21.22 4.45 22.79
C ARG A 65 -20.63 5.77 22.30
N ARG A 66 -19.89 5.74 21.18
CA ARG A 66 -19.48 6.95 20.45
C ARG A 66 -20.75 7.69 20.00
N PRO A 67 -20.96 8.97 20.34
CA PRO A 67 -22.01 9.75 19.72
C PRO A 67 -21.53 10.15 18.31
N THR A 68 -22.13 9.55 17.30
CA THR A 68 -22.11 10.07 15.92
C THR A 68 -22.93 11.35 15.90
N LEU A 69 -22.29 12.49 16.12
CA LEU A 69 -22.88 13.81 15.88
C LEU A 69 -22.42 14.27 14.49
N ILE A 70 -23.07 13.73 13.47
CA ILE A 70 -23.24 14.43 12.19
C ILE A 70 -24.75 14.63 12.06
N GLU A 71 -25.16 15.88 11.92
CA GLU A 71 -26.56 16.25 11.72
C GLU A 71 -27.11 15.51 10.48
N PRO A 72 -28.21 14.75 10.61
CA PRO A 72 -28.78 13.99 9.49
C PRO A 72 -29.27 14.87 8.33
N GLU A 73 -29.38 16.18 8.52
CA GLU A 73 -29.92 17.10 7.53
C GLU A 73 -28.97 17.37 6.35
N ARG A 74 -27.68 17.06 6.48
CA ARG A 74 -26.70 17.17 5.38
C ARG A 74 -26.64 15.95 4.44
N LEU A 75 -27.42 14.90 4.71
CA LEU A 75 -27.51 13.73 3.82
C LEU A 75 -28.45 13.96 2.62
N LYS A 76 -29.20 15.07 2.57
CA LYS A 76 -30.19 15.31 1.51
C LYS A 76 -29.62 15.81 0.18
N ASP A 77 -28.33 16.15 0.13
CA ASP A 77 -27.67 16.62 -1.10
C ASP A 77 -27.14 15.48 -1.98
N PHE A 78 -27.31 14.21 -1.55
CA PHE A 78 -26.87 13.04 -2.30
C PHE A 78 -28.08 12.19 -2.69
N GLY A 79 -28.44 12.29 -3.97
CA GLY A 79 -29.73 11.88 -4.54
C GLY A 79 -30.20 10.46 -4.22
N GLU A 80 -31.50 10.37 -3.96
CA GLU A 80 -32.26 9.12 -4.05
C GLU A 80 -32.36 8.70 -5.52
N GLU A 81 -32.07 7.43 -5.79
CA GLU A 81 -32.35 6.77 -7.06
C GLU A 81 -33.88 6.66 -7.25
N GLU A 82 -34.47 7.54 -8.04
CA GLU A 82 -35.88 7.41 -8.44
C GLU A 82 -36.02 6.29 -9.48
N LEU A 83 -36.54 5.16 -8.99
CA LEU A 83 -37.05 4.05 -9.78
C LEU A 83 -38.21 4.51 -10.68
N LEU A 84 -38.08 4.14 -11.95
CA LEU A 84 -39.09 4.17 -13.01
C LEU A 84 -40.49 3.79 -12.51
N ASN A 85 -41.45 4.72 -12.61
CA ASN A 85 -42.86 4.47 -12.97
C ASN A 85 -43.67 5.78 -13.01
N GLY A 86 -44.17 6.16 -14.20
CA GLY A 86 -45.28 7.13 -14.32
C GLY A 86 -45.19 8.12 -15.49
N ASP A 87 -45.97 7.85 -16.53
CA ASP A 87 -46.55 8.76 -17.53
C ASP A 87 -45.64 9.70 -18.36
N VAL A 88 -45.38 9.27 -19.60
CA VAL A 88 -44.78 10.08 -20.66
C VAL A 88 -45.74 11.22 -21.07
N LYS A 89 -45.40 12.46 -20.73
CA LYS A 89 -46.01 13.66 -21.33
C LYS A 89 -45.28 14.03 -22.62
N VAL A 90 -45.97 13.91 -23.75
CA VAL A 90 -45.49 14.38 -25.06
C VAL A 90 -45.71 15.89 -25.14
N TYR A 91 -44.64 16.66 -25.33
CA TYR A 91 -44.72 18.08 -25.67
C TYR A 91 -44.36 18.28 -27.14
N GLU A 92 -45.33 18.70 -27.96
CA GLU A 92 -45.07 19.14 -29.34
C GLU A 92 -44.26 20.45 -29.32
N THR A 93 -43.02 20.38 -29.81
CA THR A 93 -42.17 21.57 -29.94
C THR A 93 -42.23 22.07 -31.38
N LYS A 94 -42.85 23.25 -31.59
CA LYS A 94 -42.75 23.98 -32.86
C LYS A 94 -41.34 24.57 -33.00
N VAL A 95 -40.59 24.11 -34.00
CA VAL A 95 -39.29 24.67 -34.37
C VAL A 95 -39.54 25.99 -35.11
N VAL A 96 -39.21 27.11 -34.46
CA VAL A 96 -39.08 28.43 -35.11
C VAL A 96 -37.60 28.60 -35.47
N GLY A 97 -37.31 28.82 -36.75
CA GLY A 97 -35.94 29.01 -37.25
C GLY A 97 -35.26 30.22 -36.59
N CYS A 98 -34.03 30.04 -36.12
CA CYS A 98 -33.20 31.10 -35.57
C CYS A 98 -32.70 32.05 -36.68
N PRO A 99 -32.62 33.37 -36.44
CA PRO A 99 -31.91 34.28 -37.34
C PRO A 99 -30.39 33.98 -37.33
N GLU A 100 -29.74 34.21 -38.47
CA GLU A 100 -28.29 34.01 -38.67
C GLU A 100 -27.45 34.65 -37.56
N ILE A 101 -26.70 33.82 -36.84
CA ILE A 101 -25.70 34.27 -35.86
C ILE A 101 -24.49 34.75 -36.66
N THR A 102 -24.29 36.06 -36.71
CA THR A 102 -23.03 36.66 -37.16
C THR A 102 -21.92 36.19 -36.23
N LEU A 103 -20.95 35.43 -36.75
CA LEU A 103 -19.78 34.98 -36.00
C LEU A 103 -19.01 36.22 -35.51
N MET A 104 -19.09 36.49 -34.20
CA MET A 104 -18.23 37.48 -33.56
C MET A 104 -16.80 36.93 -33.45
N ASP A 105 -15.83 37.81 -33.66
CA ASP A 105 -14.41 37.50 -33.50
C ASP A 105 -14.12 36.81 -32.16
N PRO A 106 -13.20 35.83 -32.11
CA PRO A 106 -12.90 35.09 -30.90
C PRO A 106 -12.49 36.06 -29.78
N PRO A 107 -12.97 35.86 -28.54
CA PRO A 107 -12.58 36.71 -27.43
C PRO A 107 -11.06 36.68 -27.31
N LYS A 108 -10.42 37.86 -27.35
CA LYS A 108 -8.99 38.02 -27.08
C LYS A 108 -8.70 37.40 -25.72
N THR A 109 -8.19 36.18 -25.73
CA THR A 109 -7.69 35.51 -24.54
C THR A 109 -6.48 36.31 -24.05
N ARG A 110 -6.73 37.24 -23.13
CA ARG A 110 -5.68 37.64 -22.19
C ARG A 110 -5.30 36.36 -21.48
N ARG A 111 -4.17 35.76 -21.88
CA ARG A 111 -3.46 34.78 -21.06
C ARG A 111 -3.11 35.49 -19.75
N VAL A 112 -4.00 35.44 -18.78
CA VAL A 112 -3.62 35.59 -17.38
C VAL A 112 -2.94 34.27 -17.05
N SER A 113 -1.65 34.20 -17.39
CA SER A 113 -0.77 33.23 -16.78
C SER A 113 -0.77 33.56 -15.29
N GLU A 114 -1.60 32.88 -14.50
CA GLU A 114 -1.38 32.73 -13.07
C GLU A 114 -0.04 31.99 -12.92
N PHE A 115 1.06 32.73 -13.04
CA PHE A 115 2.35 32.28 -12.56
C PHE A 115 2.18 32.14 -11.05
N ARG A 116 1.86 30.93 -10.60
CA ARG A 116 2.02 30.52 -9.21
C ARG A 116 3.46 30.86 -8.86
N ALA A 117 3.66 31.90 -8.04
CA ALA A 117 4.99 32.34 -7.64
C ALA A 117 5.74 31.13 -7.11
N VAL A 118 6.91 30.81 -7.68
CA VAL A 118 7.75 29.73 -7.17
C VAL A 118 8.04 30.09 -5.71
N PRO A 119 7.54 29.31 -4.73
CA PRO A 119 7.76 29.64 -3.33
C PRO A 119 9.27 29.69 -3.09
N LYS A 120 9.73 30.72 -2.38
CA LYS A 120 11.14 30.80 -1.96
C LYS A 120 11.47 29.51 -1.19
N PRO A 121 12.62 28.88 -1.44
CA PRO A 121 12.95 27.62 -0.79
C PRO A 121 12.92 27.80 0.72
N GLN A 122 12.01 27.09 1.38
CA GLN A 122 11.97 27.04 2.84
C GLN A 122 12.97 25.98 3.29
N TYR A 123 14.00 26.41 4.00
CA TYR A 123 14.95 25.48 4.59
C TYR A 123 14.29 24.76 5.76
N LEU A 124 14.15 23.43 5.65
CA LEU A 124 13.79 22.58 6.77
C LEU A 124 14.92 22.62 7.81
N ARG A 125 14.66 23.19 8.99
CA ARG A 125 15.65 23.26 10.06
C ARG A 125 15.45 22.14 11.06
N PHE A 126 16.51 21.79 11.78
CA PHE A 126 16.44 20.73 12.77
C PHE A 126 15.51 21.08 13.94
N GLU A 127 15.38 22.36 14.31
CA GLU A 127 14.46 22.79 15.36
C GLU A 127 13.00 22.49 14.99
N ASP A 128 12.66 22.60 13.70
CA ASP A 128 11.32 22.30 13.20
C ASP A 128 11.04 20.78 13.30
N ILE A 129 12.03 19.94 13.02
CA ILE A 129 11.96 18.47 13.18
C ILE A 129 11.86 18.10 14.66
N SER A 130 12.66 18.73 15.53
CA SER A 130 12.61 18.49 16.98
C SER A 130 11.28 18.91 17.58
N ALA A 131 10.70 20.03 17.13
CA ALA A 131 9.36 20.45 17.52
C ALA A 131 8.30 19.46 17.04
N ALA A 132 8.45 18.94 15.82
CA ALA A 132 7.57 17.89 15.30
C ALA A 132 7.62 16.62 16.15
N ALA A 133 8.82 16.13 16.47
CA ALA A 133 9.01 14.96 17.32
C ALA A 133 8.30 15.12 18.67
N PHE A 134 8.46 16.29 19.31
CA PHE A 134 7.79 16.59 20.58
C PHE A 134 6.26 16.64 20.47
N ARG A 135 5.70 17.19 19.39
CA ARG A 135 4.25 17.29 19.23
C ARG A 135 3.58 15.95 18.91
N ILE A 136 4.21 15.11 18.10
CA ILE A 136 3.61 13.84 17.66
C ILE A 136 3.82 12.69 18.64
N GLN A 137 4.70 12.82 19.63
CA GLN A 137 5.10 11.74 20.54
C GLN A 137 3.95 11.03 21.26
N THR A 138 2.81 11.72 21.47
CA THR A 138 1.63 11.15 22.14
C THR A 138 0.67 10.47 21.17
N GLY A 139 0.68 10.86 19.89
CA GLY A 139 -0.24 10.34 18.87
C GLY A 139 0.40 9.32 17.93
N ILE A 140 1.73 9.20 17.93
CA ILE A 140 2.48 8.24 17.12
C ILE A 140 3.44 7.45 18.00
N GLN A 141 3.41 6.13 17.82
CA GLN A 141 4.34 5.24 18.48
C GLN A 141 5.75 5.41 17.92
N LYS A 142 6.75 5.31 18.81
CA LYS A 142 8.15 5.20 18.40
C LYS A 142 8.39 3.80 17.84
N THR A 143 8.53 3.68 16.52
CA THR A 143 8.72 2.38 15.87
C THR A 143 10.08 1.78 16.21
N PRO A 144 10.21 0.45 16.19
CA PRO A 144 11.48 -0.21 16.47
C PRO A 144 12.49 -0.04 15.31
N CYS A 145 13.77 0.10 15.66
CA CYS A 145 14.90 -0.04 14.73
C CYS A 145 15.72 -1.27 15.13
N THR A 146 15.34 -2.44 14.59
CA THR A 146 15.85 -3.74 15.07
C THR A 146 16.93 -4.30 14.17
N TYR A 147 17.92 -4.97 14.77
CA TYR A 147 18.93 -5.73 14.04
C TYR A 147 18.30 -6.83 13.18
N SER A 148 18.62 -6.86 11.89
CA SER A 148 18.11 -7.82 10.91
C SER A 148 18.84 -9.15 10.98
N ARG A 149 18.11 -10.25 10.76
CA ARG A 149 18.69 -11.59 10.60
C ARG A 149 19.57 -11.72 9.35
N LEU A 150 19.42 -10.81 8.38
CA LEU A 150 20.20 -10.77 7.14
C LEU A 150 21.62 -10.20 7.32
N SER A 151 21.88 -9.54 8.44
CA SER A 151 23.16 -8.87 8.71
C SER A 151 24.37 -9.78 8.50
N LYS A 152 24.32 -11.01 9.03
CA LYS A 152 25.40 -12.00 8.89
C LYS A 152 25.62 -12.43 7.44
N GLN A 153 24.55 -12.57 6.67
CA GLN A 153 24.59 -13.03 5.28
C GLN A 153 25.27 -12.02 4.35
N TYR A 154 25.06 -10.72 4.60
CA TYR A 154 25.60 -9.64 3.76
C TYR A 154 26.86 -8.99 4.33
N GLY A 155 27.32 -9.43 5.50
CA GLY A 155 28.50 -8.87 6.16
C GLY A 155 28.33 -7.40 6.54
N MET A 156 27.10 -6.98 6.88
CA MET A 156 26.74 -5.63 7.31
C MET A 156 25.95 -5.74 8.61
N GLU A 157 26.10 -4.80 9.54
CA GLU A 157 25.17 -4.72 10.68
C GLU A 157 23.92 -3.94 10.25
N ILE A 158 22.93 -4.66 9.72
CA ILE A 158 21.71 -4.08 9.16
C ILE A 158 20.69 -3.88 10.28
N TYR A 159 20.21 -2.66 10.46
CA TYR A 159 19.11 -2.31 11.36
C TYR A 159 17.91 -1.87 10.53
N LEU A 160 16.71 -2.35 10.84
CA LEU A 160 15.50 -2.06 10.09
C LEU A 160 14.62 -1.13 10.91
N LYS A 161 14.41 0.10 10.41
CA LYS A 161 13.48 1.07 10.98
C LYS A 161 12.07 0.77 10.48
N LYS A 162 11.26 0.10 11.30
CA LYS A 162 9.99 -0.54 10.90
C LYS A 162 8.81 0.43 10.93
N GLU A 163 8.79 1.39 10.01
CA GLU A 163 7.71 2.39 9.88
C GLU A 163 6.39 1.79 9.36
N HIS A 164 6.45 0.68 8.62
CA HIS A 164 5.26 -0.09 8.23
C HIS A 164 4.40 -0.62 9.39
N LEU A 165 4.90 -0.56 10.64
CA LEU A 165 4.16 -0.99 11.84
C LEU A 165 3.20 0.07 12.39
N HIS A 166 3.19 1.28 11.81
CA HIS A 166 2.18 2.28 12.16
C HIS A 166 0.76 1.80 11.83
N TYR A 167 -0.24 2.44 12.43
CA TYR A 167 -1.63 1.97 12.39
C TYR A 167 -2.21 1.89 10.97
N THR A 168 -1.93 2.91 10.16
CA THR A 168 -2.25 2.99 8.73
C THR A 168 -1.22 2.29 7.84
N GLY A 169 -0.24 1.59 8.41
CA GLY A 169 0.72 0.78 7.66
C GLY A 169 1.83 1.56 6.94
N SER A 170 2.03 2.86 7.24
CA SER A 170 3.10 3.64 6.62
C SER A 170 3.67 4.78 7.47
N VAL A 171 4.87 5.23 7.09
CA VAL A 171 5.58 6.39 7.65
C VAL A 171 4.84 7.73 7.50
N LYS A 172 3.88 7.81 6.57
CA LYS A 172 3.19 9.07 6.20
C LYS A 172 2.43 9.66 7.39
N GLU A 173 2.04 8.83 8.36
CA GLU A 173 1.43 9.27 9.61
C GLU A 173 2.19 10.38 10.33
N ARG A 174 3.53 10.29 10.34
CA ARG A 174 4.37 11.28 11.05
C ARG A 174 4.22 12.68 10.49
N GLY A 175 4.32 12.78 9.17
CA GLY A 175 4.14 14.03 8.45
C GLY A 175 2.71 14.54 8.59
N VAL A 176 1.73 13.65 8.36
CA VAL A 176 0.30 14.00 8.37
C VAL A 176 -0.17 14.45 9.75
N LEU A 177 0.13 13.70 10.82
CA LEU A 177 -0.29 14.06 12.16
C LEU A 177 0.26 15.43 12.56
N TYR A 178 1.54 15.71 12.26
CA TYR A 178 2.12 17.01 12.57
C TYR A 178 1.52 18.13 11.71
N MET A 179 1.27 17.89 10.42
CA MET A 179 0.60 18.83 9.53
C MET A 179 -0.81 19.17 10.06
N LEU A 180 -1.64 18.18 10.35
CA LEU A 180 -3.01 18.36 10.85
C LEU A 180 -3.04 19.04 12.23
N SER A 181 -2.10 18.68 13.11
CA SER A 181 -1.94 19.32 14.43
C SER A 181 -1.47 20.77 14.35
N SER A 182 -0.92 21.18 13.20
CA SER A 182 -0.46 22.54 12.95
C SER A 182 -1.52 23.42 12.28
N LEU A 183 -2.69 22.85 11.91
CA LEU A 183 -3.81 23.61 11.37
C LEU A 183 -4.42 24.53 12.44
N THR A 184 -4.91 25.69 12.01
CA THR A 184 -5.66 26.58 12.91
C THR A 184 -7.01 25.97 13.26
N GLN A 185 -7.61 26.38 14.38
CA GLN A 185 -8.96 25.93 14.73
C GLN A 185 -9.99 26.24 13.64
N GLU A 186 -9.83 27.36 12.91
CA GLU A 186 -10.71 27.70 11.80
C GLU A 186 -10.58 26.70 10.65
N GLN A 187 -9.35 26.32 10.29
CA GLN A 187 -9.08 25.31 9.25
C GLN A 187 -9.60 23.93 9.68
N GLN A 188 -9.40 23.55 10.94
CA GLN A 188 -9.91 22.29 11.49
C GLN A 188 -11.44 22.22 11.46
N ARG A 189 -12.14 23.33 11.76
CA ARG A 189 -13.61 23.40 11.69
C ARG A 189 -14.15 23.29 10.27
N LYS A 190 -13.43 23.84 9.28
CA LYS A 190 -13.81 23.71 7.87
C LYS A 190 -13.74 22.26 7.41
N GLY A 191 -12.79 21.48 7.93
CA GLY A 191 -12.54 20.11 7.53
C GLY A 191 -11.56 20.00 6.36
N VAL A 192 -11.11 18.77 6.13
CA VAL A 192 -10.08 18.45 5.13
C VAL A 192 -10.63 17.53 4.06
N ILE A 193 -10.15 17.67 2.83
CA ILE A 193 -10.53 16.84 1.71
C ILE A 193 -9.28 16.34 0.99
N VAL A 194 -9.19 15.03 0.81
CA VAL A 194 -8.12 14.35 0.06
C VAL A 194 -8.73 13.59 -1.11
N ALA A 195 -7.90 13.23 -2.07
CA ALA A 195 -8.30 12.44 -3.22
C ALA A 195 -7.33 11.28 -3.45
N THR A 196 -7.85 10.23 -4.09
CA THR A 196 -7.12 9.01 -4.49
C THR A 196 -6.67 8.14 -3.32
N ASP A 197 -6.45 6.86 -3.63
CA ASP A 197 -5.96 5.88 -2.68
C ASP A 197 -4.43 5.88 -2.66
N CYS A 198 -3.86 6.38 -1.57
CA CYS A 198 -2.43 6.36 -1.34
C CYS A 198 -2.14 6.43 0.16
N ASN A 199 -0.90 6.12 0.54
CA ASN A 199 -0.44 6.18 1.93
C ASN A 199 -0.71 7.53 2.62
N PHE A 200 -0.61 8.65 1.90
CA PHE A 200 -0.91 9.98 2.44
C PHE A 200 -2.40 10.15 2.76
N SER A 201 -3.29 9.87 1.80
CA SER A 201 -4.75 9.95 1.99
C SER A 201 -5.21 9.07 3.16
N MET A 202 -4.61 7.88 3.29
CA MET A 202 -4.91 6.94 4.36
C MET A 202 -4.53 7.49 5.74
N ALA A 203 -3.32 8.06 5.85
CA ALA A 203 -2.88 8.74 7.06
C ALA A 203 -3.76 9.95 7.40
N VAL A 204 -4.19 10.74 6.40
CA VAL A 204 -5.11 11.88 6.62
C VAL A 204 -6.46 11.41 7.14
N ALA A 205 -7.03 10.38 6.52
CA ALA A 205 -8.33 9.84 6.93
C ALA A 205 -8.32 9.36 8.39
N HIS A 206 -7.28 8.65 8.80
CA HIS A 206 -7.14 8.19 10.19
C HIS A 206 -6.92 9.35 11.17
N HIS A 207 -5.88 10.16 10.96
CA HIS A 207 -5.46 11.17 11.94
C HIS A 207 -6.40 12.38 11.99
N ALA A 208 -7.11 12.71 10.90
CA ALA A 208 -8.14 13.74 10.94
C ALA A 208 -9.29 13.34 11.86
N VAL A 209 -9.74 12.08 11.80
CA VAL A 209 -10.81 11.58 12.68
C VAL A 209 -10.38 11.57 14.14
N GLU A 210 -9.17 11.10 14.45
CA GLU A 210 -8.61 11.14 15.81
C GLU A 210 -8.53 12.59 16.36
N LEU A 211 -8.18 13.55 15.51
CA LEU A 211 -8.18 14.98 15.85
C LEU A 211 -9.56 15.65 15.78
N LYS A 212 -10.63 14.90 15.47
CA LYS A 212 -12.02 15.38 15.32
C LYS A 212 -12.17 16.45 14.23
N ILE A 213 -11.37 16.35 13.19
CA ILE A 213 -11.45 17.17 11.97
C ILE A 213 -12.34 16.43 10.97
N PRO A 214 -13.41 17.04 10.44
CA PRO A 214 -14.20 16.42 9.38
C PRO A 214 -13.32 16.11 8.17
N VAL A 215 -13.39 14.88 7.64
CA VAL A 215 -12.54 14.43 6.53
C VAL A 215 -13.36 13.78 5.41
N PHE A 216 -13.08 14.23 4.19
CA PHE A 216 -13.66 13.74 2.95
C PHE A 216 -12.58 13.09 2.09
N VAL A 217 -12.87 11.91 1.54
CA VAL A 217 -11.95 11.15 0.71
C VAL A 217 -12.62 10.86 -0.62
N ILE A 218 -12.13 11.49 -1.68
CA ILE A 218 -12.67 11.32 -3.04
C ILE A 218 -11.90 10.21 -3.74
N MET A 219 -12.58 9.13 -4.10
CA MET A 219 -12.00 7.95 -4.73
C MET A 219 -12.57 7.73 -6.13
N PRO A 220 -11.81 7.15 -7.07
CA PRO A 220 -12.36 6.80 -8.37
C PRO A 220 -13.35 5.65 -8.22
N SER A 221 -14.37 5.60 -9.09
CA SER A 221 -15.42 4.57 -9.04
C SER A 221 -14.90 3.15 -9.32
N CYS A 222 -13.69 3.02 -9.88
CA CYS A 222 -13.02 1.74 -10.10
C CYS A 222 -12.22 1.23 -8.88
N CYS A 223 -12.18 1.99 -7.78
CA CYS A 223 -11.46 1.60 -6.56
C CYS A 223 -12.10 0.35 -5.92
N SER A 224 -11.27 -0.57 -5.42
CA SER A 224 -11.73 -1.83 -4.87
C SER A 224 -12.53 -1.61 -3.57
N SER A 225 -13.61 -2.38 -3.38
CA SER A 225 -14.45 -2.30 -2.17
C SER A 225 -13.66 -2.44 -0.85
N PRO A 226 -12.66 -3.35 -0.74
CA PRO A 226 -11.81 -3.43 0.45
C PRO A 226 -11.06 -2.12 0.76
N ARG A 227 -10.53 -1.43 -0.26
CA ARG A 227 -9.84 -0.14 -0.08
C ARG A 227 -10.81 0.92 0.43
N LEU A 228 -11.98 1.07 -0.20
CA LEU A 228 -13.00 2.03 0.24
C LEU A 228 -13.44 1.79 1.70
N ARG A 229 -13.54 0.53 2.10
CA ARG A 229 -13.93 0.14 3.45
C ARG A 229 -12.92 0.61 4.51
N ILE A 230 -11.62 0.55 4.24
CA ILE A 230 -10.57 1.01 5.17
C ILE A 230 -10.81 2.48 5.58
N TYR A 231 -11.07 3.35 4.61
CA TYR A 231 -11.33 4.77 4.89
C TYR A 231 -12.62 5.00 5.70
N ARG A 232 -13.67 4.22 5.40
CA ARG A 232 -14.94 4.26 6.17
C ARG A 232 -14.74 3.74 7.59
N ASP A 233 -13.96 2.69 7.77
CA ASP A 233 -13.66 2.09 9.07
C ASP A 233 -12.84 3.05 9.96
N TYR A 234 -12.00 3.91 9.36
CA TYR A 234 -11.38 5.03 10.06
C TYR A 234 -12.36 6.13 10.45
N GLY A 235 -13.53 6.21 9.82
CA GLY A 235 -14.55 7.23 10.07
C GLY A 235 -14.56 8.37 9.06
N ALA A 236 -13.86 8.25 7.94
CA ALA A 236 -13.86 9.25 6.88
C ALA A 236 -15.08 9.14 5.97
N MET A 237 -15.53 10.27 5.42
CA MET A 237 -16.60 10.30 4.43
C MET A 237 -16.02 10.00 3.05
N VAL A 238 -16.37 8.84 2.50
CA VAL A 238 -15.84 8.39 1.21
C VAL A 238 -16.84 8.66 0.10
N ILE A 239 -16.42 9.44 -0.90
CA ILE A 239 -17.21 9.78 -2.09
C ILE A 239 -16.55 9.13 -3.30
N SER A 240 -17.28 8.29 -4.01
CA SER A 240 -16.80 7.68 -5.25
C SER A 240 -17.17 8.58 -6.43
N TYR A 241 -16.17 9.14 -7.11
CA TYR A 241 -16.37 10.04 -8.24
C TYR A 241 -15.26 9.89 -9.28
N GLY A 242 -15.67 9.82 -10.55
CA GLY A 242 -14.77 9.79 -11.69
C GLY A 242 -14.25 8.40 -12.04
N SER A 243 -13.73 8.26 -13.25
CA SER A 243 -13.22 6.99 -13.77
C SER A 243 -11.75 6.77 -13.43
N THR A 244 -11.01 7.87 -13.29
CA THR A 244 -9.57 7.88 -13.00
C THR A 244 -9.28 8.65 -11.72
N GLY A 245 -8.11 8.39 -11.12
CA GLY A 245 -7.66 9.18 -9.96
C GLY A 245 -7.53 10.67 -10.26
N HIS A 246 -7.24 11.05 -11.52
CA HIS A 246 -7.19 12.46 -11.92
C HIS A 246 -8.58 13.11 -11.87
N ASP A 247 -9.62 12.39 -12.30
CA ASP A 247 -11.02 12.86 -12.22
C ASP A 247 -11.41 13.12 -10.77
N SER A 248 -11.11 12.16 -9.88
CA SER A 248 -11.37 12.28 -8.43
C SER A 248 -10.63 13.47 -7.82
N GLN A 249 -9.39 13.70 -8.23
CA GLN A 249 -8.58 14.82 -7.74
C GLN A 249 -9.12 16.17 -8.20
N ASN A 250 -9.54 16.30 -9.46
CA ASN A 250 -10.16 17.51 -9.98
C ASN A 250 -11.48 17.80 -9.27
N HIS A 251 -12.29 16.76 -9.03
CA HIS A 251 -13.53 16.88 -8.29
C HIS A 251 -13.30 17.29 -6.83
N ALA A 252 -12.31 16.70 -6.15
CA ALA A 252 -11.94 17.08 -4.79
C ALA A 252 -11.54 18.55 -4.70
N ARG A 253 -10.73 19.06 -5.65
CA ARG A 253 -10.35 20.49 -5.72
C ARG A 253 -11.56 21.39 -5.93
N HIS A 254 -12.50 20.96 -6.78
CA HIS A 254 -13.74 21.69 -7.02
C HIS A 254 -14.59 21.77 -5.76
N LEU A 255 -14.87 20.63 -5.11
CA LEU A 255 -15.62 20.56 -3.85
C LEU A 255 -14.95 21.36 -2.73
N ALA A 256 -13.62 21.33 -2.64
CA ALA A 256 -12.87 22.10 -1.67
C ALA A 256 -13.10 23.60 -1.83
N LYS A 257 -13.09 24.08 -3.09
CA LYS A 257 -13.32 25.49 -3.40
C LYS A 257 -14.76 25.92 -3.12
N GLU A 258 -15.74 25.08 -3.48
CA GLU A 258 -17.16 25.39 -3.30
C GLU A 258 -17.59 25.39 -1.83
N ASN A 259 -17.13 24.40 -1.05
CA ASN A 259 -17.55 24.22 0.34
C ASN A 259 -16.58 24.83 1.36
N GLY A 260 -15.45 25.38 0.89
CA GLY A 260 -14.41 25.95 1.75
C GLY A 260 -13.59 24.92 2.54
N TYR A 261 -13.57 23.65 2.12
CA TYR A 261 -12.72 22.62 2.72
C TYR A 261 -11.24 22.87 2.41
N LEU A 262 -10.36 22.39 3.29
CA LEU A 262 -8.93 22.40 3.03
C LEU A 262 -8.56 21.18 2.18
N PHE A 263 -8.28 21.40 0.90
CA PHE A 263 -7.73 20.36 0.04
C PHE A 263 -6.29 20.03 0.46
N LEU A 264 -6.06 18.78 0.85
CA LEU A 264 -4.75 18.26 1.19
C LEU A 264 -4.26 17.34 0.07
N GLU A 265 -3.03 17.55 -0.33
CA GLU A 265 -2.27 16.71 -1.24
C GLU A 265 -0.92 16.47 -0.57
N GLU A 266 -0.27 15.33 -0.85
CA GLU A 266 1.10 15.15 -0.39
C GLU A 266 1.94 16.28 -1.00
N ASP A 267 2.57 17.11 -0.15
CA ASP A 267 3.26 18.32 -0.58
C ASP A 267 4.61 18.50 0.13
N GLU A 268 5.36 19.51 -0.29
CA GLU A 268 6.65 19.86 0.32
C GLU A 268 6.52 20.86 1.47
N SER A 269 5.38 20.88 2.16
CA SER A 269 5.20 21.81 3.28
C SER A 269 6.23 21.51 4.37
N ALA A 270 6.79 22.58 4.93
CA ALA A 270 7.81 22.46 5.99
C ALA A 270 7.29 21.63 7.18
N ALA A 271 5.99 21.72 7.49
CA ALA A 271 5.38 20.90 8.52
C ALA A 271 5.43 19.41 8.16
N TYR A 272 4.95 19.04 6.99
CA TYR A 272 4.95 17.63 6.56
C TYR A 272 6.36 17.04 6.56
N LEU A 273 7.33 17.76 5.98
CA LEU A 273 8.74 17.35 5.96
C LEU A 273 9.36 17.26 7.36
N ALA A 274 9.00 18.16 8.27
CA ALA A 274 9.45 18.11 9.67
C ALA A 274 8.94 16.86 10.40
N GLY A 275 7.67 16.51 10.20
CA GLY A 275 7.09 15.28 10.74
C GLY A 275 7.81 14.03 10.21
N LEU A 276 8.05 13.95 8.89
CA LEU A 276 8.81 12.84 8.31
C LEU A 276 10.26 12.78 8.80
N GLY A 277 10.90 13.93 9.04
CA GLY A 277 12.27 14.00 9.55
C GLY A 277 12.47 13.40 10.95
N THR A 278 11.40 13.24 11.72
CA THR A 278 11.46 12.59 13.04
C THR A 278 11.99 11.16 12.96
N VAL A 279 11.81 10.48 11.81
CA VAL A 279 12.40 9.16 11.53
C VAL A 279 13.92 9.18 11.71
N GLY A 280 14.60 10.21 11.17
CA GLY A 280 16.05 10.34 11.28
C GLY A 280 16.54 10.56 12.72
N MET A 281 15.78 11.32 13.52
CA MET A 281 16.08 11.49 14.96
C MET A 281 15.99 10.15 15.69
N GLU A 282 14.94 9.37 15.44
CA GLU A 282 14.74 8.09 16.10
C GLU A 282 15.79 7.06 15.68
N ILE A 283 16.17 7.03 14.40
CA ILE A 283 17.24 6.15 13.90
C ILE A 283 18.56 6.45 14.62
N TYR A 284 18.93 7.72 14.71
CA TYR A 284 20.16 8.15 15.36
C TYR A 284 20.19 7.77 16.85
N GLU A 285 19.07 7.91 17.54
CA GLU A 285 18.94 7.55 18.96
C GLU A 285 18.96 6.03 19.17
N GLN A 286 18.30 5.26 18.30
CA GLN A 286 18.14 3.81 18.45
C GLN A 286 19.36 3.00 17.97
N VAL A 287 20.19 3.54 17.08
CA VAL A 287 21.35 2.82 16.51
C VAL A 287 22.66 3.53 16.86
N PRO A 288 23.36 3.11 17.91
CA PRO A 288 24.61 3.75 18.33
C PRO A 288 25.75 3.46 17.35
N LYS A 289 26.54 4.50 17.04
CA LYS A 289 27.67 4.48 16.08
C LYS A 289 27.23 4.08 14.66
N LEU A 290 26.11 4.64 14.20
CA LEU A 290 25.60 4.45 12.86
C LEU A 290 26.56 5.01 11.80
N ASP A 291 26.77 4.27 10.71
CA ASP A 291 27.64 4.69 9.60
C ASP A 291 26.85 5.18 8.39
N ALA A 292 25.69 4.56 8.11
CA ALA A 292 24.86 4.91 6.96
C ALA A 292 23.36 4.70 7.22
N VAL A 293 22.52 5.46 6.52
CA VAL A 293 21.07 5.31 6.44
C VAL A 293 20.66 5.15 4.97
N VAL A 294 19.89 4.11 4.70
CA VAL A 294 19.29 3.82 3.40
C VAL A 294 17.80 4.13 3.48
N VAL A 295 17.33 5.05 2.63
CA VAL A 295 15.97 5.59 2.69
C VAL A 295 15.32 5.47 1.30
N PRO A 296 14.08 4.95 1.18
CA PRO A 296 13.38 4.97 -0.08
C PRO A 296 13.08 6.43 -0.50
N ALA A 297 13.27 6.67 -1.79
CA ALA A 297 13.16 7.94 -2.47
C ALA A 297 11.90 7.86 -3.37
N ALA A 298 10.73 8.06 -2.75
CA ALA A 298 9.42 7.89 -3.36
C ALA A 298 8.52 9.12 -3.19
N GLY A 299 7.49 9.24 -4.04
CA GLY A 299 6.55 10.36 -4.04
C GLY A 299 7.29 11.68 -4.24
N GLN A 300 7.11 12.62 -3.30
CA GLN A 300 7.85 13.89 -3.28
C GLN A 300 9.19 13.82 -2.54
N TYR A 301 9.74 12.63 -2.28
CA TYR A 301 11.06 12.47 -1.64
C TYR A 301 11.15 13.08 -0.24
N GLY A 302 10.00 13.39 0.38
CA GLY A 302 9.93 14.07 1.67
C GLY A 302 10.54 13.24 2.80
N LEU A 303 10.39 11.92 2.74
CA LEU A 303 11.01 11.01 3.70
C LEU A 303 12.53 11.07 3.63
N LEU A 304 13.09 10.98 2.42
CA LEU A 304 14.52 11.09 2.17
C LEU A 304 15.05 12.45 2.65
N ALA A 305 14.43 13.55 2.21
CA ALA A 305 14.85 14.91 2.55
C ALA A 305 14.77 15.18 4.07
N GLY A 306 13.65 14.83 4.70
CA GLY A 306 13.44 15.00 6.14
C GLY A 306 14.42 14.16 6.97
N THR A 307 14.59 12.89 6.61
CA THR A 307 15.54 11.99 7.30
C THR A 307 16.98 12.49 7.13
N ALA A 308 17.35 12.92 5.92
CA ALA A 308 18.67 13.47 5.65
C ALA A 308 18.94 14.72 6.49
N ALA A 309 17.97 15.63 6.60
CA ALA A 309 18.09 16.85 7.40
C ALA A 309 18.34 16.55 8.89
N ALA A 310 17.61 15.60 9.47
CA ALA A 310 17.82 15.18 10.85
C ALA A 310 19.18 14.52 11.06
N ILE A 311 19.54 13.54 10.21
CA ILE A 311 20.78 12.78 10.32
C ILE A 311 22.00 13.68 10.13
N LYS A 312 22.02 14.53 9.10
CA LYS A 312 23.16 15.41 8.81
C LYS A 312 23.35 16.50 9.87
N HIS A 313 22.28 16.94 10.53
CA HIS A 313 22.39 17.85 11.66
C HIS A 313 23.01 17.15 12.88
N LEU A 314 22.54 15.95 13.22
CA LEU A 314 23.01 15.19 14.39
C LEU A 314 24.44 14.68 14.21
N ASN A 315 24.77 14.17 13.03
CA ASN A 315 26.11 13.75 12.65
C ASN A 315 26.30 13.78 11.13
N SER A 316 26.99 14.79 10.63
CA SER A 316 27.24 14.99 9.20
C SER A 316 28.08 13.90 8.53
N ARG A 317 28.78 13.05 9.31
CA ARG A 317 29.60 11.95 8.79
C ARG A 317 28.79 10.71 8.39
N ILE A 318 27.55 10.59 8.87
CA ILE A 318 26.68 9.47 8.52
C ILE A 318 26.27 9.63 7.05
N LEU A 319 26.44 8.56 6.28
CA LEU A 319 26.04 8.54 4.87
C LEU A 319 24.52 8.41 4.76
N VAL A 320 23.89 9.19 3.90
CA VAL A 320 22.47 9.12 3.58
C VAL A 320 22.33 8.73 2.11
N ILE A 321 21.74 7.56 1.89
CA ILE A 321 21.59 6.95 0.57
C ILE A 321 20.10 6.86 0.23
N GLY A 322 19.70 7.54 -0.85
CA GLY A 322 18.35 7.46 -1.40
C GLY A 322 18.22 6.31 -2.39
N ILE A 323 17.12 5.55 -2.32
CA ILE A 323 16.84 4.46 -3.26
C ILE A 323 15.59 4.78 -4.08
N GLU A 324 15.70 4.84 -5.40
CA GLU A 324 14.57 5.07 -6.32
C GLU A 324 14.38 3.85 -7.25
N PRO A 325 13.19 3.65 -7.85
CA PRO A 325 13.00 2.56 -8.80
C PRO A 325 13.67 2.89 -10.14
N GLU A 326 14.33 1.91 -10.76
CA GLU A 326 15.01 2.07 -12.05
C GLU A 326 14.04 2.48 -13.17
N GLY A 327 12.80 2.03 -13.10
CA GLY A 327 11.75 2.44 -14.03
C GLY A 327 11.41 3.92 -13.95
N PHE A 328 11.71 4.62 -12.85
CA PHE A 328 11.34 6.02 -12.64
C PHE A 328 12.42 6.79 -11.88
N PRO A 329 13.60 7.05 -12.48
CA PRO A 329 14.76 7.60 -11.79
C PRO A 329 14.72 9.13 -11.72
N LEU A 330 13.64 9.70 -11.17
CA LEU A 330 13.34 11.13 -11.25
C LEU A 330 14.33 11.98 -10.44
N LEU A 331 14.80 11.53 -9.27
CA LEU A 331 15.79 12.27 -8.49
C LEU A 331 17.18 12.14 -9.10
N LEU A 332 17.61 10.96 -9.56
CA LEU A 332 18.90 10.84 -10.27
C LEU A 332 18.95 11.71 -11.50
N GLN A 333 17.88 11.72 -12.31
CA GLN A 333 17.84 12.57 -13.49
C GLN A 333 17.86 14.05 -13.12
N SER A 334 17.10 14.47 -12.10
CA SER A 334 17.09 15.87 -11.63
C SER A 334 18.45 16.33 -11.12
N LEU A 335 19.17 15.46 -10.40
CA LEU A 335 20.54 15.72 -9.94
C LEU A 335 21.52 15.84 -11.13
N LYS A 336 21.37 15.02 -12.16
CA LYS A 336 22.19 15.08 -13.39
C LYS A 336 21.97 16.36 -14.19
N THR A 337 20.72 16.83 -14.28
CA THR A 337 20.36 18.06 -15.00
C THR A 337 20.50 19.33 -14.17
N ASP A 338 20.96 19.21 -12.93
CA ASP A 338 21.07 20.28 -11.94
C ASP A 338 19.79 21.11 -11.72
N GLY A 339 18.63 20.44 -11.79
CA GLY A 339 17.34 21.10 -11.64
C GLY A 339 16.18 20.10 -11.52
N PRO A 340 15.07 20.49 -10.85
CA PRO A 340 13.93 19.60 -10.68
C PRO A 340 13.25 19.35 -12.03
N ILE A 341 13.16 18.07 -12.40
CA ILE A 341 12.41 17.65 -13.59
C ILE A 341 10.92 17.81 -13.34
N LYS A 342 10.23 18.43 -14.30
CA LYS A 342 8.81 18.76 -14.22
C LYS A 342 7.89 17.73 -14.87
N ASP A 343 8.43 16.94 -15.78
CA ASP A 343 7.70 15.86 -16.44
C ASP A 343 8.71 14.82 -16.91
N ILE A 344 8.59 13.60 -16.41
CA ILE A 344 9.38 12.46 -16.86
C ILE A 344 8.43 11.53 -17.61
N HIS A 345 8.74 11.31 -18.88
CA HIS A 345 8.03 10.35 -19.71
C HIS A 345 8.52 8.94 -19.39
N SER A 346 8.00 8.38 -18.30
CA SER A 346 8.18 6.98 -17.95
C SER A 346 6.82 6.30 -17.73
N ILE A 347 6.75 5.02 -18.11
CA ILE A 347 5.59 4.17 -17.94
C ILE A 347 5.97 3.04 -16.97
N PRO A 348 6.13 3.34 -15.66
CA PRO A 348 6.47 2.31 -14.70
C PRO A 348 5.28 1.39 -14.42
N ASN A 349 5.53 0.27 -13.75
CA ASN A 349 4.50 -0.66 -13.32
C ASN A 349 3.58 -0.01 -12.28
N LYS A 350 2.45 0.54 -12.74
CA LYS A 350 1.48 1.25 -11.89
C LYS A 350 0.92 0.43 -10.73
N LYS A 351 0.90 -0.90 -10.84
CA LYS A 351 0.41 -1.77 -9.75
C LYS A 351 1.39 -1.79 -8.58
N LEU A 352 2.68 -1.80 -8.88
CA LEU A 352 3.73 -1.89 -7.87
C LEU A 352 4.17 -0.54 -7.32
N TYR A 353 4.18 0.49 -8.18
CA TYR A 353 4.73 1.79 -7.84
C TYR A 353 3.71 2.92 -7.84
N GLY A 354 2.41 2.62 -7.98
CA GLY A 354 1.35 3.64 -8.12
C GLY A 354 1.42 4.75 -7.08
N ASP A 355 1.60 4.39 -5.80
CA ASP A 355 1.68 5.32 -4.67
C ASP A 355 3.01 6.11 -4.61
N LEU A 356 4.03 5.69 -5.37
CA LEU A 356 5.36 6.29 -5.39
C LEU A 356 5.54 7.27 -6.55
N MET A 357 4.64 7.23 -7.52
CA MET A 357 4.76 7.96 -8.77
C MET A 357 4.33 9.40 -8.60
N GLU A 358 5.29 10.32 -8.70
CA GLU A 358 5.02 11.75 -8.84
C GLU A 358 5.63 12.24 -10.15
N ARG A 359 4.87 12.95 -10.99
CA ARG A 359 5.37 13.36 -12.32
C ARG A 359 6.45 14.44 -12.25
N SER A 360 6.49 15.17 -11.16
CA SER A 360 7.38 16.30 -10.97
C SER A 360 8.09 16.24 -9.63
N LEU A 361 9.38 16.51 -9.63
CA LEU A 361 10.12 16.68 -8.39
C LEU A 361 9.83 18.08 -7.83
N GLY A 362 9.48 18.14 -6.56
CA GLY A 362 9.27 19.42 -5.91
C GLY A 362 10.59 20.18 -5.67
N VAL A 363 10.49 21.50 -5.52
CA VAL A 363 11.65 22.40 -5.50
C VAL A 363 12.39 22.30 -4.16
N ASN A 364 11.66 22.25 -3.05
CA ASN A 364 12.27 22.24 -1.70
C ASN A 364 12.99 20.92 -1.44
N THR A 365 12.35 19.80 -1.77
CA THR A 365 12.91 18.46 -1.55
C THR A 365 14.10 18.22 -2.46
N PHE A 366 14.08 18.70 -3.71
CA PHE A 366 15.25 18.69 -4.59
C PHE A 366 16.44 19.45 -3.97
N GLN A 367 16.22 20.68 -3.50
CA GLN A 367 17.31 21.49 -2.91
C GLN A 367 17.88 20.84 -1.64
N LEU A 368 17.02 20.27 -0.79
CA LEU A 368 17.44 19.53 0.39
C LEU A 368 18.21 18.27 -0.01
N ALA A 369 17.68 17.47 -0.94
CA ALA A 369 18.33 16.25 -1.42
C ALA A 369 19.71 16.54 -2.02
N LYS A 370 19.80 17.52 -2.93
CA LYS A 370 21.06 17.97 -3.54
C LYS A 370 22.13 18.35 -2.50
N LYS A 371 21.72 18.93 -1.36
CA LYS A 371 22.63 19.40 -0.32
C LYS A 371 22.99 18.32 0.71
N LEU A 372 22.06 17.43 1.05
CA LEU A 372 22.13 16.59 2.24
C LEU A 372 22.25 15.09 1.95
N VAL A 373 21.86 14.64 0.76
CA VAL A 373 21.92 13.23 0.35
C VAL A 373 23.26 12.97 -0.32
N ASP A 374 24.01 11.97 0.15
CA ASP A 374 25.35 11.69 -0.36
C ASP A 374 25.32 10.89 -1.65
N ARG A 375 24.33 10.01 -1.81
CA ARG A 375 24.20 9.14 -2.98
C ARG A 375 22.74 8.77 -3.23
N VAL A 376 22.38 8.64 -4.50
CA VAL A 376 21.10 8.06 -4.92
C VAL A 376 21.39 6.85 -5.80
N ILE A 377 20.60 5.78 -5.65
CA ILE A 377 20.79 4.52 -6.35
C ILE A 377 19.43 4.06 -6.87
N SER A 378 19.42 3.47 -8.07
CA SER A 378 18.24 2.85 -8.65
C SER A 378 18.22 1.35 -8.42
N VAL A 379 17.06 0.80 -8.04
CA VAL A 379 16.84 -0.65 -7.91
C VAL A 379 15.85 -1.16 -8.94
N SER A 380 16.06 -2.38 -9.43
CA SER A 380 15.13 -3.01 -10.35
C SER A 380 13.85 -3.46 -9.64
N GLU A 381 12.79 -3.68 -10.42
CA GLU A 381 11.57 -4.30 -9.92
C GLU A 381 11.84 -5.71 -9.39
N GLU A 382 12.69 -6.46 -10.07
CA GLU A 382 13.04 -7.83 -9.68
C GLU A 382 13.74 -7.87 -8.31
N ASP A 383 14.70 -6.97 -8.08
CA ASP A 383 15.39 -6.85 -6.78
C ASP A 383 14.42 -6.49 -5.65
N SER A 384 13.43 -5.63 -5.95
CA SER A 384 12.40 -5.22 -4.99
C SER A 384 11.50 -6.39 -4.61
N LEU A 385 11.08 -7.21 -5.59
CA LEU A 385 10.28 -8.41 -5.35
C LEU A 385 11.04 -9.46 -4.53
N VAL A 386 12.33 -9.68 -4.84
CA VAL A 386 13.18 -10.59 -4.04
C VAL A 386 13.35 -10.04 -2.62
N ALA A 387 13.49 -8.72 -2.44
CA ALA A 387 13.57 -8.11 -1.13
C ALA A 387 12.29 -8.31 -0.30
N MET A 388 11.11 -8.17 -0.92
CA MET A 388 9.83 -8.47 -0.26
C MET A 388 9.77 -9.92 0.25
N LEU A 389 10.23 -10.89 -0.56
CA LEU A 389 10.35 -12.29 -0.14
C LEU A 389 11.28 -12.44 1.07
N ARG A 390 12.44 -11.76 1.07
CA ARG A 390 13.39 -11.80 2.20
C ARG A 390 12.80 -11.19 3.48
N PHE A 391 12.00 -10.14 3.40
CA PHE A 391 11.28 -9.60 4.57
C PHE A 391 10.34 -10.65 5.19
N GLN A 392 9.62 -11.43 4.38
CA GLN A 392 8.72 -12.47 4.89
C GLN A 392 9.50 -13.61 5.57
N GLU A 393 10.61 -14.05 4.97
CA GLU A 393 11.44 -15.14 5.48
C GLU A 393 12.21 -14.75 6.76
N PHE A 394 12.94 -13.64 6.67
CA PHE A 394 13.93 -13.22 7.66
C PHE A 394 13.45 -12.15 8.61
N GLU A 395 12.34 -11.47 8.35
CA GLU A 395 11.84 -10.44 9.27
C GLU A 395 10.42 -10.72 9.76
N ARG A 396 9.74 -11.72 9.18
CA ARG A 396 8.33 -12.06 9.47
C ARG A 396 7.40 -10.86 9.24
N SER A 397 7.75 -10.02 8.28
CA SER A 397 7.00 -8.84 7.89
C SER A 397 6.61 -8.94 6.42
N THR A 398 5.36 -8.61 6.11
CA THR A 398 4.95 -8.31 4.74
C THR A 398 5.13 -6.81 4.54
N VAL A 399 5.81 -6.43 3.47
CA VAL A 399 6.06 -5.03 3.10
C VAL A 399 5.63 -4.82 1.66
N ASP A 400 5.36 -3.57 1.31
CA ASP A 400 5.17 -3.19 -0.08
C ASP A 400 6.52 -2.92 -0.77
N THR A 401 6.47 -2.50 -2.02
CA THR A 401 7.66 -2.22 -2.82
C THR A 401 8.50 -1.09 -2.23
N GLU A 402 7.90 0.02 -1.80
CA GLU A 402 8.59 1.16 -1.17
C GLU A 402 9.35 0.71 0.09
N GLY A 403 8.67 -0.06 0.95
CA GLY A 403 9.28 -0.62 2.17
C GLY A 403 10.41 -1.59 1.87
N ALA A 404 10.40 -2.25 0.71
CA ALA A 404 11.39 -3.25 0.32
C ALA A 404 12.64 -2.66 -0.36
N MET A 405 12.53 -1.50 -1.01
CA MET A 405 13.59 -0.92 -1.85
C MET A 405 14.94 -0.73 -1.14
N GLY A 406 14.92 -0.31 0.12
CA GLY A 406 16.14 -0.12 0.90
C GLY A 406 16.93 -1.41 1.09
N LEU A 407 16.23 -2.54 1.31
CA LEU A 407 16.86 -3.85 1.38
C LEU A 407 17.26 -4.35 -0.02
N ALA A 408 16.45 -4.09 -1.05
CA ALA A 408 16.73 -4.48 -2.43
C ALA A 408 18.11 -4.00 -2.89
N ALA A 409 18.50 -2.77 -2.58
CA ALA A 409 19.83 -2.23 -2.91
C ALA A 409 20.99 -3.01 -2.24
N ILE A 410 20.78 -3.54 -1.03
CA ILE A 410 21.75 -4.40 -0.33
C ILE A 410 21.82 -5.78 -1.01
N LEU A 411 20.66 -6.38 -1.32
CA LEU A 411 20.60 -7.71 -1.94
C LEU A 411 21.23 -7.73 -3.33
N ALA A 412 20.98 -6.67 -4.11
CA ALA A 412 21.57 -6.45 -5.43
C ALA A 412 23.07 -6.13 -5.39
N GLY A 413 23.66 -5.94 -4.19
CA GLY A 413 25.09 -5.68 -4.02
C GLY A 413 25.52 -4.31 -4.53
N GLN A 414 24.63 -3.31 -4.56
CA GLN A 414 24.89 -1.97 -5.11
C GLN A 414 25.64 -1.02 -4.14
N ILE A 415 25.76 -1.43 -2.87
CA ILE A 415 26.44 -0.70 -1.79
C ILE A 415 27.50 -1.57 -1.06
N PRO A 416 28.46 -2.18 -1.79
CA PRO A 416 29.45 -3.08 -1.20
C PRO A 416 30.39 -2.38 -0.20
N GLU A 417 30.56 -1.06 -0.32
CA GLU A 417 31.39 -0.23 0.56
C GLU A 417 30.86 -0.11 2.00
N LEU A 418 29.64 -0.60 2.25
CA LEU A 418 29.03 -0.64 3.58
C LEU A 418 29.28 -1.97 4.32
N ARG A 419 29.98 -2.93 3.71
CA ARG A 419 30.40 -4.15 4.41
C ARG A 419 31.25 -3.81 5.64
N GLY A 420 30.96 -4.47 6.76
CA GLY A 420 31.56 -4.22 8.07
C GLY A 420 31.03 -2.98 8.80
N LYS A 421 30.07 -2.26 8.23
CA LYS A 421 29.49 -1.04 8.81
C LYS A 421 28.09 -1.27 9.38
N LYS A 422 27.65 -0.33 10.23
CA LYS A 422 26.28 -0.26 10.75
C LYS A 422 25.39 0.56 9.83
N VAL A 423 24.37 -0.08 9.29
CA VAL A 423 23.47 0.50 8.28
C VAL A 423 22.04 0.43 8.78
N ALA A 424 21.35 1.56 8.85
CA ALA A 424 19.92 1.60 9.10
C ALA A 424 19.17 1.65 7.76
N VAL A 425 18.16 0.81 7.59
CA VAL A 425 17.29 0.75 6.42
C VAL A 425 15.89 1.14 6.85
N VAL A 426 15.30 2.15 6.19
CA VAL A 426 13.93 2.57 6.47
C VAL A 426 12.96 1.66 5.72
N VAL A 427 12.09 0.99 6.47
CA VAL A 427 11.01 0.15 5.95
C VAL A 427 9.72 0.95 6.03
N SER A 428 9.48 1.78 5.01
CA SER A 428 8.50 2.87 5.00
C SER A 428 7.04 2.43 5.12
N SER A 429 6.64 1.33 4.47
CA SER A 429 5.24 0.97 4.31
C SER A 429 4.97 -0.51 4.02
N ALA A 430 3.71 -0.93 4.17
CA ALA A 430 3.20 -2.27 3.90
C ALA A 430 1.78 -2.29 3.29
N ASN A 431 1.39 -1.24 2.58
CA ASN A 431 0.00 -1.04 2.12
C ASN A 431 -0.25 -1.60 0.72
N MET A 432 -0.06 -2.91 0.58
CA MET A 432 -0.29 -3.62 -0.67
C MET A 432 -1.49 -4.57 -0.57
N GLU A 433 -2.33 -4.62 -1.60
CA GLU A 433 -3.46 -5.54 -1.64
C GLU A 433 -2.99 -7.00 -1.60
N LEU A 434 -3.66 -7.86 -0.84
CA LEU A 434 -3.24 -9.25 -0.61
C LEU A 434 -3.09 -10.05 -1.91
N GLU A 435 -3.97 -9.82 -2.88
CA GLU A 435 -3.89 -10.48 -4.18
C GLU A 435 -2.65 -10.05 -4.97
N LEU A 436 -2.26 -8.77 -4.86
CA LEU A 436 -1.01 -8.30 -5.44
C LEU A 436 0.21 -8.87 -4.67
N VAL A 437 0.13 -9.01 -3.34
CA VAL A 437 1.15 -9.70 -2.54
C VAL A 437 1.36 -11.13 -3.05
N ARG A 438 0.28 -11.87 -3.29
CA ARG A 438 0.34 -13.24 -3.85
C ARG A 438 1.08 -13.26 -5.19
N GLN A 439 0.71 -12.38 -6.11
CA GLN A 439 1.36 -12.27 -7.43
C GLN A 439 2.85 -11.91 -7.31
N CYS A 440 3.19 -10.99 -6.41
CA CYS A 440 4.57 -10.59 -6.14
C CYS A 440 5.40 -11.75 -5.60
N VAL A 441 4.87 -12.52 -4.64
CA VAL A 441 5.55 -13.68 -4.06
C VAL A 441 5.76 -14.76 -5.11
N GLU A 442 4.75 -15.05 -5.95
CA GLU A 442 4.88 -16.01 -7.04
C GLU A 442 5.97 -15.61 -8.04
N ARG A 443 6.05 -14.32 -8.41
CA ARG A 443 7.13 -13.82 -9.27
C ARG A 443 8.48 -13.87 -8.57
N ALA A 444 8.55 -13.48 -7.29
CA ALA A 444 9.78 -13.49 -6.50
C ALA A 444 10.35 -14.91 -6.34
N LEU A 445 9.52 -15.93 -6.17
CA LEU A 445 9.95 -17.33 -6.10
C LEU A 445 10.59 -17.81 -7.41
N VAL A 446 10.12 -17.31 -8.55
CA VAL A 446 10.74 -17.58 -9.86
C VAL A 446 12.08 -16.84 -10.00
N LEU A 447 12.14 -15.57 -9.60
CA LEU A 447 13.36 -14.76 -9.61
C LEU A 447 14.44 -15.28 -8.65
N ASP A 448 14.04 -15.90 -7.54
CA ASP A 448 14.93 -16.55 -6.57
C ASP A 448 15.35 -17.96 -6.98
N ASP A 449 15.03 -18.37 -8.22
CA ASP A 449 15.29 -19.69 -8.82
C ASP A 449 14.67 -20.88 -8.05
N ARG A 450 13.71 -20.64 -7.15
CA ARG A 450 13.04 -21.69 -6.37
C ARG A 450 11.90 -22.35 -7.14
N VAL A 451 11.19 -21.57 -7.94
CA VAL A 451 10.14 -22.09 -8.83
C VAL A 451 10.60 -21.93 -10.26
N SER A 452 10.42 -22.99 -11.06
CA SER A 452 10.66 -22.94 -12.50
C SER A 452 9.40 -23.32 -13.26
N LYS A 453 9.08 -22.56 -14.30
CA LYS A 453 7.95 -22.71 -15.20
C LYS A 453 8.51 -22.93 -16.59
N PHE A 454 8.09 -24.02 -17.22
CA PHE A 454 8.53 -24.34 -18.57
C PHE A 454 7.42 -25.02 -19.36
N ALA A 455 7.50 -24.90 -20.68
CA ALA A 455 6.65 -25.60 -21.61
C ALA A 455 7.48 -26.57 -22.44
N VAL A 456 6.98 -27.77 -22.66
CA VAL A 456 7.56 -28.76 -23.58
C VAL A 456 6.50 -29.21 -24.57
N GLN A 457 6.89 -29.41 -25.83
CA GLN A 457 6.06 -30.12 -26.79
C GLN A 457 6.32 -31.62 -26.69
N LEU A 458 5.29 -32.39 -26.37
CA LEU A 458 5.31 -33.84 -26.30
C LEU A 458 4.47 -34.45 -27.43
N GLY A 459 4.74 -35.72 -27.75
CA GLY A 459 3.84 -36.53 -28.57
C GLY A 459 2.52 -36.82 -27.85
N GLU A 460 1.56 -37.40 -28.58
CA GLU A 460 0.21 -37.68 -28.04
C GLU A 460 0.11 -38.97 -27.23
N TRP A 461 1.18 -39.76 -27.13
CA TRP A 461 1.15 -41.04 -26.47
C TRP A 461 1.30 -40.87 -24.95
N PRO A 462 0.51 -41.58 -24.12
CA PRO A 462 0.61 -41.51 -22.66
C PRO A 462 2.03 -41.73 -22.11
N GLY A 463 2.84 -42.52 -22.82
CA GLY A 463 4.24 -42.78 -22.47
C GLY A 463 5.13 -41.54 -22.53
N ASP A 464 4.83 -40.53 -23.32
CA ASP A 464 5.67 -39.33 -23.43
C ASP A 464 5.51 -38.41 -22.21
N MET A 465 4.28 -38.28 -21.70
CA MET A 465 4.03 -37.64 -20.40
C MET A 465 4.69 -38.43 -19.27
N ALA A 466 4.57 -39.76 -19.27
CA ALA A 466 5.19 -40.61 -18.25
C ALA A 466 6.72 -40.43 -18.21
N LYS A 467 7.39 -40.34 -19.37
CA LYS A 467 8.83 -40.05 -19.45
C LYS A 467 9.18 -38.69 -18.87
N LEU A 468 8.39 -37.65 -19.14
CA LEU A 468 8.62 -36.33 -18.57
C LEU A 468 8.53 -36.36 -17.04
N LEU A 469 7.46 -36.96 -16.51
CA LEU A 469 7.27 -37.09 -15.07
C LEU A 469 8.34 -37.95 -14.40
N ASP A 470 8.82 -39.01 -15.07
CA ASP A 470 9.95 -39.82 -14.59
C ASP A 470 11.25 -39.01 -14.54
N VAL A 471 11.52 -38.15 -15.53
CA VAL A 471 12.68 -37.22 -15.48
C VAL A 471 12.55 -36.26 -14.30
N LEU A 472 11.40 -35.63 -14.12
CA LEU A 472 11.17 -34.72 -12.99
C LEU A 472 11.30 -35.45 -11.64
N SER A 473 10.80 -36.68 -11.54
CA SER A 473 10.95 -37.50 -10.34
C SER A 473 12.41 -37.85 -10.04
N ARG A 474 13.25 -38.09 -11.07
CA ARG A 474 14.67 -38.40 -10.89
C ARG A 474 15.50 -37.19 -10.47
N GLU A 475 15.10 -35.99 -10.88
CA GLU A 475 15.72 -34.74 -10.46
C GLU A 475 15.27 -34.30 -9.05
N ASP A 476 14.39 -35.08 -8.39
CA ASP A 476 13.86 -34.81 -7.05
C ASP A 476 13.22 -33.41 -6.92
N VAL A 477 12.49 -32.99 -7.96
CA VAL A 477 11.76 -31.72 -7.98
C VAL A 477 10.29 -31.94 -7.64
N ARG A 478 9.70 -31.00 -6.91
CA ARG A 478 8.29 -31.08 -6.54
C ARG A 478 7.45 -30.46 -7.65
N LEU A 479 6.52 -31.25 -8.19
CA LEU A 479 5.59 -30.78 -9.20
C LEU A 479 4.45 -29.98 -8.54
N LEU A 480 4.32 -28.70 -8.89
CA LEU A 480 3.29 -27.82 -8.37
C LEU A 480 2.05 -27.79 -9.28
N ASP A 481 2.27 -27.72 -10.59
CA ASP A 481 1.19 -27.70 -11.58
C ASP A 481 1.63 -28.33 -12.91
N VAL A 482 0.69 -28.97 -13.60
CA VAL A 482 0.86 -29.51 -14.96
C VAL A 482 -0.39 -29.24 -15.78
N CYS A 483 -0.23 -28.40 -16.79
CA CYS A 483 -1.26 -28.08 -17.76
C CYS A 483 -0.92 -28.72 -19.11
N HIS A 484 -1.65 -29.78 -19.45
CA HIS A 484 -1.56 -30.41 -20.77
C HIS A 484 -2.63 -29.85 -21.70
N ARG A 485 -2.22 -29.07 -22.71
CA ARG A 485 -3.13 -28.51 -23.72
C ARG A 485 -2.78 -29.06 -25.11
N ARG A 486 -3.81 -29.53 -25.83
CA ARG A 486 -3.67 -29.82 -27.26
C ARG A 486 -3.67 -28.50 -28.02
N GLN A 487 -2.62 -28.23 -28.79
CA GLN A 487 -2.63 -27.11 -29.71
C GLN A 487 -3.50 -27.45 -30.91
N SER A 488 -4.53 -26.64 -31.19
CA SER A 488 -5.31 -26.71 -32.42
C SER A 488 -4.76 -25.77 -33.50
N ASP A 489 -3.45 -25.57 -33.55
CA ASP A 489 -2.81 -24.78 -34.60
C ASP A 489 -2.59 -25.66 -35.83
N LYS A 490 -2.94 -25.14 -37.02
CA LYS A 490 -2.95 -25.87 -38.29
C LYS A 490 -1.59 -26.46 -38.73
N SER A 491 -0.49 -26.14 -38.04
CA SER A 491 0.88 -26.52 -38.39
C SER A 491 1.39 -27.80 -37.73
N ASN A 492 0.91 -28.20 -36.54
CA ASN A 492 1.39 -29.40 -35.81
C ASN A 492 0.22 -30.23 -35.27
N LEU A 493 -0.32 -31.14 -36.10
CA LEU A 493 -1.56 -31.88 -35.85
C LEU A 493 -1.47 -33.02 -34.81
N PHE A 494 -0.28 -33.33 -34.27
CA PHE A 494 -0.07 -34.48 -33.36
C PHE A 494 0.93 -34.16 -32.22
N SER A 495 0.86 -32.95 -31.67
CA SER A 495 1.70 -32.55 -30.54
C SER A 495 0.86 -31.87 -29.46
N ALA A 496 1.16 -32.18 -28.21
CA ALA A 496 0.58 -31.51 -27.06
C ALA A 496 1.61 -30.59 -26.40
N LYS A 497 1.18 -29.39 -26.01
CA LYS A 497 1.99 -28.48 -25.19
C LYS A 497 1.73 -28.79 -23.73
N VAL A 498 2.77 -29.15 -23.01
CA VAL A 498 2.73 -29.40 -21.57
C VAL A 498 3.44 -28.27 -20.87
N GLU A 499 2.69 -27.47 -20.11
CA GLU A 499 3.22 -26.44 -19.22
C GLU A 499 3.37 -27.03 -17.82
N CYS A 500 4.57 -26.97 -17.25
CA CYS A 500 4.87 -27.45 -15.91
C CYS A 500 5.34 -26.30 -15.03
N VAL A 501 4.90 -26.33 -13.78
CA VAL A 501 5.42 -25.50 -12.70
C VAL A 501 6.03 -26.44 -11.66
N VAL A 502 7.32 -26.27 -11.38
CA VAL A 502 8.06 -27.12 -10.43
C VAL A 502 8.76 -26.28 -9.38
N GLU A 503 8.81 -26.80 -8.17
CA GLU A 503 9.58 -26.26 -7.05
C GLU A 503 10.90 -27.04 -6.91
N THR A 504 11.98 -26.28 -6.79
CA THR A 504 13.34 -26.75 -6.61
C THR A 504 13.87 -26.29 -5.26
N ARG A 505 14.77 -27.07 -4.67
CA ARG A 505 15.35 -26.81 -3.34
C ARG A 505 16.27 -25.61 -3.34
N ASP A 506 17.09 -25.48 -4.37
CA ASP A 506 18.16 -24.48 -4.46
C ASP A 506 18.56 -24.18 -5.91
N LYS A 507 19.36 -23.12 -6.08
CA LYS A 507 19.88 -22.66 -7.37
C LYS A 507 20.66 -23.74 -8.13
N THR A 508 21.33 -24.64 -7.42
CA THR A 508 22.13 -25.70 -8.03
C THR A 508 21.23 -26.75 -8.65
N GLN A 509 20.19 -27.19 -7.94
CA GLN A 509 19.19 -28.11 -8.46
C GLN A 509 18.40 -27.48 -9.62
N SER A 510 18.04 -26.20 -9.52
CA SER A 510 17.38 -25.46 -10.61
C SER A 510 18.24 -25.42 -11.88
N ALA A 511 19.54 -25.14 -11.74
CA ALA A 511 20.48 -25.17 -12.86
C ALA A 511 20.66 -26.58 -13.46
N GLN A 512 20.70 -27.62 -12.61
CA GLN A 512 20.79 -29.02 -13.04
C GLN A 512 19.53 -29.44 -13.80
N LEU A 513 18.35 -29.17 -13.25
CA LEU A 513 17.06 -29.42 -13.90
C LEU A 513 17.01 -28.75 -15.28
N ARG A 514 17.40 -27.47 -15.34
CA ARG A 514 17.43 -26.71 -16.61
C ARG A 514 18.29 -27.39 -17.66
N LYS A 515 19.49 -27.83 -17.26
CA LYS A 515 20.41 -28.56 -18.13
C LYS A 515 19.82 -29.89 -18.60
N THR A 516 19.36 -30.74 -17.68
CA THR A 516 18.80 -32.07 -18.00
C THR A 516 17.62 -31.96 -18.97
N LEU A 517 16.69 -31.01 -18.71
CA LEU A 517 15.52 -30.84 -19.57
C LEU A 517 15.88 -30.26 -20.94
N SER A 518 16.81 -29.30 -21.02
CA SER A 518 17.27 -28.77 -22.32
C SER A 518 18.03 -29.79 -23.16
N GLU A 519 18.73 -30.75 -22.56
CA GLU A 519 19.39 -31.85 -23.28
C GLU A 519 18.38 -32.87 -23.81
N ARG A 520 17.32 -33.16 -23.06
CA ARG A 520 16.31 -34.19 -23.42
C ARG A 520 15.19 -33.67 -24.31
N TYR A 521 14.81 -32.41 -24.16
CA TYR A 521 13.66 -31.81 -24.81
C TYR A 521 14.09 -30.54 -25.56
N PRO A 522 14.51 -30.65 -26.84
CA PRO A 522 14.91 -29.49 -27.64
C PRO A 522 13.81 -28.44 -27.83
N SER A 523 12.55 -28.83 -27.66
CA SER A 523 11.37 -27.96 -27.74
C SER A 523 11.06 -27.22 -26.43
N ILE A 524 11.88 -27.36 -25.39
CA ILE A 524 11.62 -26.71 -24.11
C ILE A 524 11.69 -25.19 -24.23
N CYS A 525 10.69 -24.52 -23.68
CA CYS A 525 10.61 -23.08 -23.55
C CYS A 525 10.46 -22.72 -22.07
N TRP A 526 11.39 -21.96 -21.53
CA TRP A 526 11.30 -21.46 -20.15
C TRP A 526 10.36 -20.26 -20.11
N LEU A 527 9.32 -20.34 -19.27
CA LEU A 527 8.28 -19.31 -19.12
C LEU A 527 8.57 -18.36 -17.95
N ASP A 528 9.77 -18.46 -17.37
CA ASP A 528 10.16 -17.79 -16.13
C ASP A 528 10.66 -16.36 -16.30
N ARG A 529 11.00 -15.94 -17.53
CA ARG A 529 11.63 -14.65 -17.79
C ARG A 529 10.67 -13.68 -18.44
#